data_AF-A0A7J6R2W4-F1
#
_entry.id   AF-A0A7J6R2W4-F1
#
_cell.length_a   1.000
_cell.length_b   1.000
_cell.length_c   1.000
_cell.angle_alpha   90.00
_cell.angle_beta   90.00
_cell.angle_gamma   90.00
#
_symmetry.space_group_name_H-M   'P 1'
#
loop_
_entity.id
_entity.type
_entity.pdbx_description
1 polymer ?
#
loop_
_entity_poly.entity_id
_entity_poly.type
_entity_poly.pdbx_seq_one_letter_code
_entity_poly.pdbx_strand_id
1 'polypeptide(L)'
;EAAEPAAWGEVDVMAEGKQALERFSEANGLGYDSQDVDYYVKLFRDELKRNPTTVECFDLAQGNSEHSRHWFFGGKLVVDGEEVPHTLFQLVKNPYRRVQQREKEGGRPNASTVAFSDNSSAIRGA
;
A
#
# COMPACT_ATOMS: atom_id res chain seq x y z
N GLU A 1 -36.12 -6.26 -4.40
CA GLU A 1 -36.23 -5.66 -3.06
C GLU A 1 -34.87 -5.09 -2.71
N ALA A 2 -34.78 -3.82 -2.30
CA ALA A 2 -33.49 -3.22 -1.96
C ALA A 2 -33.02 -3.81 -0.61
N ALA A 3 -31.81 -4.37 -0.58
CA ALA A 3 -31.25 -4.90 0.66
C ALA A 3 -31.04 -3.75 1.66
N GLU A 4 -31.42 -3.97 2.93
CA GLU A 4 -31.10 -3.01 3.99
C GLU A 4 -29.58 -2.97 4.22
N PRO A 5 -29.00 -1.79 4.48
CA PRO A 5 -27.57 -1.67 4.73
C PRO A 5 -27.18 -2.43 6.00
N ALA A 6 -26.11 -3.21 5.91
CA ALA A 6 -25.56 -3.90 7.08
C ALA A 6 -25.13 -2.89 8.15
N ALA A 7 -25.40 -3.21 9.41
CA ALA A 7 -24.97 -2.38 10.53
C ALA A 7 -23.44 -2.43 10.67
N TRP A 8 -22.83 -1.29 10.97
CA TRP A 8 -21.43 -1.25 11.41
C TRP A 8 -21.34 -1.61 12.89
N GLY A 9 -20.19 -2.13 13.30
CA GLY A 9 -19.87 -2.40 14.71
C GLY A 9 -18.40 -2.16 15.03
N GLU A 10 -17.99 -2.59 16.22
CA GLU A 10 -16.60 -2.57 16.69
C GLU A 10 -16.02 -3.99 16.75
N VAL A 11 -14.71 -4.10 16.54
CA VAL A 11 -13.96 -5.34 16.74
C VAL A 11 -13.17 -5.22 18.04
N ASP A 12 -13.37 -6.14 18.99
CA ASP A 12 -12.89 -5.99 20.38
C ASP A 12 -11.39 -6.27 20.57
N VAL A 13 -10.55 -5.43 19.95
CA VAL A 13 -9.09 -5.48 20.06
C VAL A 13 -8.61 -5.10 21.46
N MET A 14 -9.36 -4.29 22.19
CA MET A 14 -9.00 -3.86 23.54
C MET A 14 -9.01 -5.04 24.53
N ALA A 15 -10.03 -5.90 24.46
CA ALA A 15 -10.12 -7.08 25.32
C ALA A 15 -9.39 -8.31 24.73
N GLU A 16 -9.53 -8.55 23.43
CA GLU A 16 -9.09 -9.81 22.81
C GLU A 16 -7.80 -9.70 22.00
N GLY A 17 -7.28 -8.49 21.80
CA GLY A 17 -6.03 -8.25 21.09
C GLY A 17 -6.04 -8.78 19.67
N LYS A 18 -4.97 -9.50 19.30
CA LYS A 18 -4.75 -10.01 17.93
C LYS A 18 -5.87 -10.96 17.47
N GLN A 19 -6.37 -11.79 18.38
CA GLN A 19 -7.39 -12.81 18.06
C GLN A 19 -8.69 -12.18 17.54
N ALA A 20 -9.04 -10.98 18.03
CA ALA A 20 -10.20 -10.24 17.55
C ALA A 20 -10.08 -9.91 16.05
N LEU A 21 -8.91 -9.40 15.64
CA LEU A 21 -8.64 -9.03 14.25
C LEU A 21 -8.44 -10.24 13.34
N GLU A 22 -7.77 -11.29 13.82
CA GLU A 22 -7.57 -12.52 13.05
C GLU A 22 -8.91 -13.16 12.69
N ARG A 23 -9.80 -13.35 13.68
CA ARG A 23 -11.14 -13.90 13.45
C ARG A 23 -11.98 -13.00 12.56
N PHE A 24 -11.91 -11.68 12.76
CA PHE A 24 -12.65 -10.74 11.91
C PHE A 24 -12.16 -10.76 10.47
N SER A 25 -10.84 -10.81 10.25
CA SER A 25 -10.21 -10.91 8.94
C SER A 25 -10.61 -12.19 8.21
N GLU A 26 -10.54 -13.33 8.89
CA GLU A 26 -10.91 -14.63 8.33
C GLU A 26 -12.40 -14.68 7.95
N ALA A 27 -13.27 -14.22 8.85
CA ALA A 27 -14.72 -14.22 8.62
C ALA A 27 -15.16 -13.31 7.46
N ASN A 28 -14.40 -12.25 7.17
CA ASN A 28 -14.74 -11.24 6.16
C ASN A 28 -13.82 -11.25 4.93
N GLY A 29 -12.84 -12.16 4.87
CA GLY A 29 -11.91 -12.26 3.74
C GLY A 29 -11.00 -11.04 3.58
N LEU A 30 -10.54 -10.43 4.67
CA LEU A 30 -9.71 -9.20 4.61
C LEU A 30 -8.26 -9.46 4.25
N GLY A 31 -7.78 -10.69 4.41
CA GLY A 31 -6.45 -11.12 3.96
C GLY A 31 -5.28 -10.55 4.77
N TYR A 32 -5.51 -10.13 6.03
CA TYR A 32 -4.42 -9.66 6.90
C TYR A 32 -3.35 -10.73 7.09
N ASP A 33 -2.10 -10.31 7.01
CA ASP A 33 -0.96 -11.09 7.47
C ASP A 33 -0.62 -10.81 8.95
N SER A 34 0.41 -11.45 9.48
CA SER A 34 0.83 -11.25 10.87
C SER A 34 1.39 -9.85 11.13
N GLN A 35 1.98 -9.19 10.14
CA GLN A 35 2.51 -7.84 10.28
C GLN A 35 1.37 -6.82 10.32
N ASP A 36 0.36 -7.00 9.47
CA ASP A 36 -0.89 -6.24 9.48
C ASP A 36 -1.54 -6.30 10.86
N VAL A 37 -1.80 -7.52 11.38
CA VAL A 37 -2.44 -7.72 12.69
C VAL A 37 -1.63 -7.05 13.79
N ASP A 38 -0.31 -7.22 13.81
CA ASP A 38 0.57 -6.64 14.81
C ASP A 38 0.53 -5.11 14.78
N TYR A 39 0.57 -4.54 13.58
CA TYR A 39 0.50 -3.10 13.38
C TYR A 39 -0.86 -2.53 13.80
N TYR A 40 -1.97 -3.15 13.40
CA TYR A 40 -3.31 -2.69 13.72
C TYR A 40 -3.62 -2.83 15.22
N VAL A 41 -3.20 -3.91 15.88
CA VAL A 41 -3.35 -4.02 17.34
C VAL A 41 -2.61 -2.90 18.03
N LYS A 42 -1.34 -2.64 17.68
CA LYS A 42 -0.57 -1.55 18.26
C LYS A 42 -1.27 -0.20 18.03
N LEU A 43 -1.70 0.08 16.81
CA LEU A 43 -2.38 1.32 16.45
C LEU A 43 -3.64 1.52 17.29
N PHE A 44 -4.56 0.55 17.32
CA PHE A 44 -5.84 0.73 17.98
C PHE A 44 -5.76 0.61 19.50
N ARG A 45 -4.98 -0.34 20.01
CA ARG A 45 -4.88 -0.61 21.44
C ARG A 45 -3.96 0.35 22.17
N ASP A 46 -2.76 0.58 21.62
CA ASP A 46 -1.70 1.29 22.35
C ASP A 46 -1.72 2.80 22.05
N GLU A 47 -1.94 3.16 20.78
CA GLU A 47 -1.89 4.55 20.32
C GLU A 47 -3.26 5.25 20.41
N LEU A 48 -4.29 4.66 19.80
CA LEU A 48 -5.65 5.24 19.75
C LEU A 48 -6.51 4.91 20.98
N LYS A 49 -6.17 3.84 21.71
CA LYS A 49 -6.83 3.37 22.94
C LYS A 49 -8.34 3.14 22.79
N ARG A 50 -8.76 2.58 21.65
CA ARG A 50 -10.15 2.20 21.37
C ARG A 50 -10.21 1.02 20.41
N ASN A 51 -11.37 0.38 20.32
CA ASN A 51 -11.62 -0.63 19.29
C ASN A 51 -11.66 0.03 17.89
N PRO A 52 -11.16 -0.68 16.85
CA PRO A 52 -11.46 -0.33 15.47
C PRO A 52 -12.93 -0.63 15.16
N THR A 53 -13.54 0.22 14.34
CA THR A 53 -14.81 -0.11 13.71
C THR A 53 -14.61 -1.11 12.57
N THR A 54 -15.64 -1.89 12.29
CA THR A 54 -15.72 -2.77 11.12
C THR A 54 -15.35 -2.03 9.82
N VAL A 55 -15.81 -0.78 9.64
CA VAL A 55 -15.50 0.06 8.47
C VAL A 55 -14.00 0.37 8.38
N GLU A 56 -13.38 0.75 9.50
CA GLU A 56 -11.93 1.00 9.55
C GLU A 56 -11.11 -0.25 9.26
N CYS A 57 -11.57 -1.43 9.69
CA CYS A 57 -10.92 -2.69 9.31
C CYS A 57 -10.97 -2.91 7.79
N PHE A 58 -12.15 -2.75 7.16
CA PHE A 58 -12.23 -2.87 5.70
C PHE A 58 -11.36 -1.83 4.98
N ASP A 59 -11.34 -0.59 5.44
CA ASP A 59 -10.51 0.47 4.86
C ASP A 59 -9.01 0.13 4.94
N LEU A 60 -8.53 -0.30 6.11
CA LEU A 60 -7.15 -0.73 6.29
C LEU A 60 -6.79 -1.92 5.41
N ALA A 61 -7.67 -2.92 5.30
CA ALA A 61 -7.46 -4.07 4.43
C ALA A 61 -7.25 -3.66 2.96
N GLN A 62 -8.11 -2.77 2.44
CA GLN A 62 -8.00 -2.33 1.06
C GLN A 62 -6.82 -1.38 0.85
N GLY A 63 -6.60 -0.46 1.78
CA GLY A 63 -5.54 0.54 1.73
C GLY A 63 -4.13 -0.02 1.84
N ASN A 64 -3.95 -1.09 2.64
CA ASN A 64 -2.66 -1.77 2.82
C ASN A 64 -2.48 -3.03 1.97
N SER A 65 -3.47 -3.42 1.17
CA SER A 65 -3.33 -4.54 0.24
C SER A 65 -2.13 -4.39 -0.71
N GLU A 66 -1.60 -5.52 -1.17
CA GLU A 66 -0.53 -5.55 -2.19
C GLU A 66 -0.91 -4.74 -3.42
N HIS A 67 -2.15 -4.86 -3.87
CA HIS A 67 -2.65 -4.17 -5.05
C HIS A 67 -2.61 -2.64 -4.89
N SER A 68 -2.91 -2.12 -3.69
CA SER A 68 -2.92 -0.68 -3.43
C SER A 68 -1.52 -0.12 -3.15
N ARG A 69 -0.70 -0.85 -2.36
CA ARG A 69 0.60 -0.36 -1.90
C ARG A 69 1.78 -0.79 -2.76
N HIS A 70 1.57 -1.76 -3.65
CA HIS A 70 2.57 -2.35 -4.52
C HIS A 70 3.82 -2.80 -3.74
N TRP A 71 3.61 -3.52 -2.61
CA TRP A 71 4.68 -3.96 -1.72
C TRP A 71 5.79 -4.70 -2.45
N PHE A 72 5.44 -5.56 -3.41
CA PHE A 72 6.43 -6.28 -4.23
C PHE A 72 7.32 -5.34 -5.05
N PHE A 73 6.76 -4.30 -5.67
CA PHE A 73 7.55 -3.33 -6.45
C PHE A 73 8.43 -2.43 -5.59
N GLY A 74 8.02 -2.18 -4.35
CA GLY A 74 8.79 -1.44 -3.35
C GLY A 74 9.77 -2.30 -2.55
N GLY A 75 9.64 -3.62 -2.63
CA GLY A 75 10.40 -4.57 -1.85
C GLY A 75 11.85 -4.75 -2.32
N LYS A 76 12.65 -5.36 -1.44
CA LYS A 76 13.98 -5.88 -1.78
C LYS A 76 13.81 -7.16 -2.59
N LEU A 77 14.59 -7.32 -3.66
CA LEU A 77 14.62 -8.57 -4.41
C LEU A 77 15.92 -9.31 -4.15
N VAL A 78 15.81 -10.63 -4.01
CA VAL A 78 16.94 -11.54 -3.96
C VAL A 78 16.80 -12.48 -5.15
N VAL A 79 17.78 -12.49 -6.04
CA VAL A 79 17.80 -13.33 -7.25
C VAL A 79 19.02 -14.24 -7.15
N ASP A 80 18.80 -15.56 -7.26
CA ASP A 80 19.85 -16.58 -7.13
C ASP A 80 20.69 -16.47 -5.84
N GLY A 81 20.06 -15.98 -4.76
CA GLY A 81 20.69 -15.80 -3.45
C GLY A 81 21.38 -14.45 -3.24
N GLU A 82 21.40 -13.56 -4.25
CA GLU A 82 22.02 -12.24 -4.15
C GLU A 82 20.96 -11.11 -4.09
N GLU A 83 21.08 -10.20 -3.11
CA GLU A 83 20.22 -9.00 -3.03
C GLU A 83 20.56 -8.04 -4.18
N VAL A 84 19.57 -7.71 -4.99
CA VAL A 84 19.75 -6.74 -6.08
C VAL A 84 19.73 -5.31 -5.51
N PRO A 85 20.53 -4.38 -6.08
CA PRO A 85 20.70 -3.04 -5.51
C PRO A 85 19.49 -2.12 -5.71
N HIS A 86 18.51 -2.52 -6.51
CA HIS A 86 17.38 -1.68 -6.89
C HIS A 86 16.04 -2.40 -6.75
N THR A 87 15.04 -1.69 -6.22
CA THR A 87 13.65 -2.18 -6.24
C THR A 87 13.09 -2.10 -7.67
N LEU A 88 12.00 -2.83 -7.96
CA LEU A 88 11.37 -2.77 -9.28
C LEU A 88 10.90 -1.34 -9.62
N PHE A 89 10.36 -0.60 -8.65
CA PHE A 89 10.02 0.81 -8.87
C PHE A 89 11.24 1.66 -9.26
N GLN A 90 12.40 1.41 -8.66
CA GLN A 90 13.61 2.14 -9.02
C GLN A 90 14.08 1.80 -10.43
N LEU A 91 13.95 0.53 -10.84
CA LEU A 91 14.25 0.09 -12.20
C LEU A 91 13.31 0.74 -13.23
N VAL A 92 11.99 0.70 -13.00
CA VAL A 92 10.99 1.33 -13.88
C VAL A 92 11.20 2.85 -13.98
N LYS A 93 11.62 3.51 -12.89
CA LYS A 93 11.92 4.96 -12.88
C LYS A 93 13.28 5.31 -13.47
N ASN A 94 14.17 4.33 -13.75
CA ASN A 94 15.53 4.59 -14.21
C ASN A 94 15.60 5.34 -15.55
N PRO A 95 14.82 4.97 -16.59
CA PRO A 95 14.85 5.69 -17.87
C PRO A 95 14.46 7.16 -17.72
N TYR A 96 13.45 7.45 -16.89
CA TYR A 96 13.02 8.82 -16.59
C TYR A 96 14.13 9.63 -15.91
N ARG A 97 14.81 9.05 -14.91
CA ARG A 97 15.96 9.68 -14.24
C ARG A 97 17.11 9.99 -15.21
N ARG A 98 17.40 9.08 -16.15
CA ARG A 98 18.44 9.28 -17.17
C ARG A 98 18.09 10.43 -18.11
N VAL A 99 16.83 10.57 -18.50
CA VAL A 99 16.38 11.72 -19.32
C VAL A 99 16.53 13.03 -18.54
N GLN A 100 16.11 13.07 -17.27
CA GLN A 100 16.30 14.25 -16.42
C GLN A 100 17.77 14.62 -16.24
N GLN A 101 18.66 13.63 -16.12
CA GLN A 101 20.10 13.87 -16.02
C GLN A 101 20.66 14.46 -17.32
N ARG A 102 20.32 13.87 -18.48
CA ARG A 102 20.79 14.37 -19.78
C ARG A 102 20.34 15.80 -20.05
N GLU A 103 19.12 16.16 -19.66
CA GLU A 103 18.63 17.53 -19.77
C GLU A 103 19.47 18.51 -18.94
N LYS A 104 19.81 18.14 -17.69
CA LYS A 104 20.70 18.94 -16.83
C LYS A 104 22.12 19.10 -17.39
N GLU A 105 22.58 18.12 -18.15
CA GLU A 105 23.87 18.13 -18.84
C GLU A 105 23.83 18.91 -20.18
N GLY A 106 22.73 19.62 -20.48
CA GLY A 106 22.58 20.43 -21.70
C GLY A 106 22.08 19.64 -22.92
N GLY A 107 21.61 18.41 -22.72
CA GLY A 107 21.00 17.57 -23.74
C GLY A 107 19.57 17.99 -24.11
N ARG A 108 18.89 17.12 -24.87
CA ARG A 108 17.49 17.36 -25.28
C ARG A 108 16.58 17.53 -24.05
N PRO A 109 15.62 18.48 -24.09
CA PRO A 109 14.65 18.66 -23.01
C PRO A 109 13.82 17.41 -22.74
N ASN A 110 13.42 17.22 -21.48
CA ASN A 110 12.52 16.14 -21.10
C ASN A 110 11.12 16.39 -21.70
N ALA A 111 10.61 15.40 -22.43
CA ALA A 111 9.28 15.47 -23.02
C ALA A 111 8.16 15.15 -22.01
N SER A 112 8.48 14.50 -20.88
CA SER A 112 7.49 14.14 -19.87
C SER A 112 7.04 15.38 -19.10
N THR A 113 5.73 15.63 -19.05
CA THR A 113 5.14 16.69 -18.22
C THR A 113 4.59 16.14 -16.90
N VAL A 114 4.15 14.89 -16.90
CA VAL A 114 3.70 14.14 -15.71
C VAL A 114 4.31 12.74 -15.75
N ALA A 115 4.99 12.34 -14.67
CA ALA A 115 5.59 11.01 -14.54
C ALA A 115 5.57 10.55 -13.08
N PHE A 116 4.92 9.41 -12.81
CA PHE A 116 4.87 8.75 -11.49
C PHE A 116 4.29 9.59 -10.35
N SER A 117 3.50 10.62 -10.65
CA SER A 117 2.88 11.54 -9.70
C SER A 117 1.38 11.72 -9.91
N ASP A 118 0.79 10.92 -10.78
CA ASP A 118 -0.64 10.90 -11.11
C ASP A 118 -0.99 9.49 -11.62
N ASN A 119 -2.28 9.19 -11.76
CA ASN A 119 -2.81 7.92 -12.28
C ASN A 119 -2.64 7.78 -13.80
N SER A 120 -2.10 8.80 -14.47
CA SER A 120 -1.65 8.74 -15.85
C SER A 120 -0.34 9.51 -16.02
N SER A 121 0.48 9.09 -16.97
CA SER A 121 1.59 9.90 -17.45
C SER A 121 1.14 10.83 -18.57
N ALA A 122 1.93 11.88 -18.83
CA ALA A 122 1.71 12.79 -19.94
C ALA A 122 3.05 13.25 -20.53
N ILE A 123 3.05 13.49 -21.84
CA ILE A 123 4.17 14.06 -22.58
C ILE A 123 3.73 15.35 -23.28
N ARG A 124 4.69 16.23 -23.58
CA ARG A 124 4.44 17.45 -24.35
C ARG A 124 3.91 17.08 -25.74
N GLY A 125 2.82 17.73 -26.15
CA GLY A 125 2.26 17.62 -27.49
C GLY A 125 3.16 18.24 -28.56
N ALA A 126 2.76 18.04 -29.82
CA ALA A 126 3.40 18.63 -31.00
C ALA A 126 3.07 20.13 -31.15
#